data_AF-I6UQJ2-F1
#
_entry.id   AF-I6UQJ2-F1
#
_cell.length_a   1.000
_cell.length_b   1.000
_cell.length_c   1.000
_cell.angle_alpha   90.00
_cell.angle_beta   90.00
_cell.angle_gamma   90.00
#
_symmetry.space_group_name_H-M   'P 1'
#
loop_
_entity.id
_entity.type
_entity.pdbx_description
1 polymer ?
#
loop_
_entity_poly.entity_id
_entity_poly.type
_entity_poly.pdbx_seq_one_letter_code
_entity_poly.pdbx_strand_id
1 'polypeptide(L)'
;MRKYIAGIFLITIILASIGITAYGYAKFNSILISSPDFVQEKYIVIKFPNSTYVVLSQNEYIEARLKGWKPPEGSIGYIITLSYNPKSPPDFVLEKRYEEFTIVVGSPEVKTCSKNPDEFKGSCTERTLAVSEVTLLVSTLFKRYFYAEAIARGLSNESAKMYAYEETMKRRNIRYLSLLVKAQVGLGLIGNEKHLGVIIMGPAEGANETSIIIPREGLIILKGKSDSSLRAEAILLENLVGLQFS
;
A
#
# COMPACT_ATOMS: atom_id res chain seq x y z
N MET A 1 -14.69 49.49 -8.18
CA MET A 1 -14.22 48.53 -9.20
C MET A 1 -13.20 47.52 -8.66
N ARG A 2 -12.04 47.94 -8.09
CA ARG A 2 -11.02 47.04 -7.51
C ARG A 2 -11.54 45.99 -6.50
N LYS A 3 -12.44 46.38 -5.58
CA LYS A 3 -13.02 45.47 -4.57
C LYS A 3 -13.91 44.37 -5.19
N TYR A 4 -14.61 44.66 -6.28
CA TYR A 4 -15.44 43.68 -7.00
C TYR A 4 -14.57 42.69 -7.80
N ILE A 5 -13.52 43.18 -8.45
CA ILE A 5 -12.54 42.32 -9.15
C ILE A 5 -11.84 41.40 -8.17
N ALA A 6 -11.43 41.92 -7.00
CA ALA A 6 -10.84 41.10 -5.94
C ALA A 6 -11.82 40.04 -5.39
N GLY A 7 -13.10 40.40 -5.23
CA GLY A 7 -14.15 39.46 -4.81
C GLY A 7 -14.38 38.33 -5.82
N ILE A 8 -14.48 38.67 -7.11
CA ILE A 8 -14.64 37.68 -8.19
C ILE A 8 -13.40 36.77 -8.27
N PHE A 9 -12.20 37.35 -8.17
CA PHE A 9 -10.96 36.58 -8.16
C PHE A 9 -10.90 35.59 -6.99
N LEU A 10 -11.28 36.02 -5.78
CA LEU A 10 -11.36 35.16 -4.60
C LEU A 10 -12.36 34.02 -4.79
N ILE A 11 -13.56 34.33 -5.28
CA ILE A 11 -14.60 33.32 -5.58
C ILE A 11 -14.10 32.31 -6.61
N THR A 12 -13.40 32.78 -7.65
CA THR A 12 -12.86 31.92 -8.71
C THR A 12 -11.82 30.95 -8.16
N ILE A 13 -10.91 31.42 -7.29
CA ILE A 13 -9.91 30.55 -6.63
C ILE A 13 -10.59 29.49 -5.76
N ILE A 14 -11.62 29.88 -4.99
CA ILE A 14 -12.35 28.95 -4.13
C ILE A 14 -13.07 27.89 -4.96
N LEU A 15 -13.82 28.31 -5.99
CA LEU A 15 -14.54 27.39 -6.89
C LEU A 15 -13.58 26.46 -7.63
N ALA A 16 -12.45 26.97 -8.12
CA ALA A 16 -11.42 26.15 -8.77
C ALA A 16 -10.85 25.10 -7.81
N SER A 17 -10.54 25.48 -6.56
CA SER A 17 -10.01 24.56 -5.55
C SER A 17 -10.99 23.44 -5.22
N ILE A 18 -12.28 23.76 -5.09
CA ILE A 18 -13.36 22.78 -4.87
C ILE A 18 -13.48 21.86 -6.09
N GLY A 19 -13.50 22.43 -7.31
CA GLY A 19 -13.58 21.68 -8.56
C GLY A 19 -12.44 20.66 -8.73
N ILE A 20 -11.20 21.07 -8.47
CA ILE A 20 -10.01 20.21 -8.54
C ILE A 20 -10.10 19.08 -7.51
N THR A 21 -10.51 19.39 -6.28
CA THR A 21 -10.65 18.38 -5.21
C THR A 21 -11.72 17.36 -5.55
N ALA A 22 -12.88 17.81 -6.03
CA ALA A 22 -13.99 16.95 -6.44
C ALA A 22 -13.60 16.06 -7.63
N TYR A 23 -12.91 16.62 -8.63
CA TYR A 23 -12.41 15.87 -9.78
C TYR A 23 -11.41 14.78 -9.36
N GLY A 24 -10.44 15.12 -8.51
CA GLY A 24 -9.49 14.16 -7.94
C GLY A 24 -10.21 13.04 -7.19
N TYR A 25 -11.18 13.38 -6.35
CA TYR A 25 -11.96 12.38 -5.62
C TYR A 25 -12.74 11.45 -6.54
N ALA A 26 -13.36 11.97 -7.60
CA ALA A 26 -14.06 11.14 -8.58
C ALA A 26 -13.10 10.16 -9.28
N LYS A 27 -11.89 10.61 -9.62
CA LYS A 27 -10.85 9.75 -10.20
C LYS A 27 -10.36 8.69 -9.22
N PHE A 28 -10.25 9.00 -7.92
CA PHE A 28 -9.86 8.01 -6.92
C PHE A 28 -10.74 6.76 -6.93
N ASN A 29 -12.07 6.91 -6.99
CA ASN A 29 -12.97 5.76 -7.02
C ASN A 29 -12.76 4.87 -8.26
N SER A 30 -12.43 5.47 -9.41
CA SER A 30 -12.12 4.70 -10.62
C SER A 30 -10.84 3.89 -10.52
N ILE A 31 -9.89 4.31 -9.67
CA ILE A 31 -8.60 3.62 -9.45
C ILE A 31 -8.79 2.37 -8.57
N LEU A 32 -9.82 2.35 -7.71
CA LEU A 32 -10.13 1.21 -6.84
C LEU A 32 -10.74 0.01 -7.57
N ILE A 33 -11.15 0.20 -8.82
CA ILE A 33 -11.76 -0.81 -9.66
C ILE A 33 -10.69 -1.33 -10.61
N SER A 34 -10.45 -2.65 -10.58
CA SER A 34 -9.57 -3.27 -11.57
C SER A 34 -10.17 -3.13 -12.95
N SER A 35 -9.39 -2.60 -13.90
CA SER A 35 -9.84 -2.43 -15.28
C SER A 35 -9.73 -3.77 -16.03
N PRO A 36 -10.55 -4.04 -17.06
CA PRO A 36 -10.52 -5.31 -17.81
C PRO A 36 -9.18 -5.63 -18.50
N ASP A 37 -8.34 -4.62 -18.71
CA ASP A 37 -6.99 -4.73 -19.28
C ASP A 37 -5.91 -5.07 -18.24
N PHE A 38 -6.26 -5.21 -16.96
CA PHE A 38 -5.32 -5.60 -15.92
C PHE A 38 -5.04 -7.10 -16.00
N VAL A 39 -3.77 -7.47 -15.78
CA VAL A 39 -3.42 -8.86 -15.51
C VAL A 39 -3.93 -9.22 -14.12
N GLN A 40 -4.52 -10.40 -13.98
CA GLN A 40 -5.00 -10.92 -12.71
C GLN A 40 -4.33 -12.25 -12.38
N GLU A 41 -3.68 -12.30 -11.23
CA GLU A 41 -3.05 -13.49 -10.69
C GLU A 41 -3.64 -13.81 -9.31
N LYS A 42 -3.74 -15.09 -8.99
CA LYS A 42 -4.27 -15.55 -7.70
C LYS A 42 -3.18 -16.20 -6.89
N TYR A 43 -3.04 -15.72 -5.66
CA TYR A 43 -2.11 -16.23 -4.68
C TYR A 43 -2.87 -16.76 -3.47
N ILE A 44 -2.35 -17.85 -2.93
CA ILE A 44 -2.84 -18.48 -1.71
C ILE A 44 -1.79 -18.21 -0.64
N VAL A 45 -2.12 -17.35 0.31
CA VAL A 45 -1.27 -17.06 1.46
C VAL A 45 -1.83 -17.83 2.64
N ILE A 46 -1.03 -18.71 3.24
CA ILE A 46 -1.46 -19.56 4.35
C ILE A 46 -0.65 -19.19 5.59
N LYS A 47 -1.36 -18.76 6.63
CA LYS A 47 -0.80 -18.56 7.97
C LYS A 47 -0.85 -19.88 8.74
N PHE A 48 0.31 -20.36 9.17
CA PHE A 48 0.42 -21.55 10.01
C PHE A 48 0.17 -21.22 11.50
N PRO A 49 -0.11 -22.23 12.35
CA PRO A 49 -0.37 -22.02 13.79
C PRO A 49 0.79 -21.38 14.56
N ASN A 50 2.03 -21.62 14.12
CA ASN A 50 3.26 -21.00 14.65
C ASN A 50 3.45 -19.54 14.19
N SER A 51 2.46 -18.93 13.52
CA SER A 51 2.50 -17.58 12.95
C SER A 51 3.46 -17.35 11.78
N THR A 52 4.03 -18.41 11.18
CA THR A 52 4.75 -18.29 9.90
C THR A 52 3.78 -18.31 8.72
N TYR A 53 4.21 -17.79 7.58
CA TYR A 53 3.40 -17.74 6.37
C TYR A 53 4.05 -18.55 5.24
N VAL A 54 3.22 -19.14 4.39
CA VAL A 54 3.63 -19.65 3.08
C VAL A 54 2.81 -18.95 2.00
N VAL A 55 3.48 -18.54 0.93
CA VAL A 55 2.87 -17.92 -0.24
C VAL A 55 3.01 -18.90 -1.40
N LEU A 56 1.90 -19.20 -2.07
CA LEU A 56 1.86 -20.07 -3.24
C LEU A 56 1.03 -19.39 -4.32
N SER A 57 1.48 -19.41 -5.57
CA SER A 57 0.59 -19.18 -6.70
C SER A 57 -0.51 -20.23 -6.71
N GLN A 58 -1.62 -19.94 -7.40
CA GLN A 58 -2.72 -20.90 -7.53
C GLN A 58 -2.25 -22.26 -8.10
N ASN A 59 -1.33 -22.24 -9.08
CA ASN A 59 -0.81 -23.46 -9.69
C ASN A 59 0.07 -24.24 -8.70
N GLU A 60 0.98 -23.59 -8.00
CA GLU A 60 1.82 -24.23 -6.98
C GLU A 60 0.98 -24.84 -5.85
N TYR A 61 -0.09 -24.16 -5.43
CA TYR A 61 -1.01 -24.71 -4.45
C TYR A 61 -1.69 -25.99 -4.96
N ILE A 62 -2.20 -25.98 -6.20
CA ILE A 62 -2.83 -27.17 -6.80
C ILE A 62 -1.83 -28.33 -6.88
N GLU A 63 -0.61 -28.08 -7.36
CA GLU A 63 0.43 -29.09 -7.45
C GLU A 63 0.82 -29.66 -6.08
N ALA A 64 0.97 -28.81 -5.06
CA ALA A 64 1.25 -29.26 -3.69
C ALA A 64 0.14 -30.17 -3.16
N ARG A 65 -1.13 -29.80 -3.40
CA ARG A 65 -2.28 -30.63 -3.02
C ARG A 65 -2.32 -31.96 -3.75
N LEU A 66 -1.98 -32.00 -5.05
CA LEU A 66 -1.88 -33.23 -5.83
C LEU A 66 -0.76 -34.16 -5.33
N LYS A 67 0.35 -33.59 -4.84
CA LYS A 67 1.44 -34.32 -4.18
C LYS A 67 1.12 -34.76 -2.74
N GLY A 68 -0.10 -34.52 -2.27
CA GLY A 68 -0.56 -34.93 -0.94
C GLY A 68 -0.19 -33.95 0.19
N TRP A 69 0.42 -32.80 -0.12
CA TRP A 69 0.70 -31.79 0.90
C TRP A 69 -0.61 -31.20 1.43
N LYS A 70 -0.67 -31.00 2.75
CA LYS A 70 -1.77 -30.32 3.42
C LYS A 70 -1.19 -29.32 4.42
N PRO A 71 -1.78 -28.12 4.53
CA PRO A 71 -1.37 -27.20 5.58
C PRO A 71 -1.63 -27.84 6.96
N PRO A 72 -0.79 -27.55 7.97
CA PRO A 72 -1.01 -28.02 9.34
C PRO A 72 -2.40 -27.65 9.86
N GLU A 73 -2.94 -28.46 10.77
CA GLU A 73 -4.22 -28.18 11.41
C GLU A 73 -4.19 -26.82 12.13
N GLY A 74 -5.27 -26.04 12.04
CA GLY A 74 -5.33 -24.68 12.56
C GLY A 74 -4.74 -23.59 11.63
N SER A 75 -4.26 -23.96 10.44
CA SER A 75 -3.82 -22.98 9.45
C SER A 75 -5.00 -22.19 8.86
N ILE A 76 -4.76 -20.91 8.54
CA ILE A 76 -5.74 -20.01 7.92
C ILE A 76 -5.25 -19.63 6.52
N GLY A 77 -6.07 -19.92 5.50
CA GLY A 77 -5.77 -19.58 4.11
C GLY A 77 -6.47 -18.29 3.67
N TYR A 78 -5.74 -17.45 2.94
CA TYR A 78 -6.22 -16.23 2.32
C TYR A 78 -6.01 -16.35 0.81
N ILE A 79 -7.09 -16.14 0.06
CA ILE A 79 -7.03 -16.04 -1.41
C ILE A 79 -6.89 -14.57 -1.75
N ILE A 80 -5.76 -14.20 -2.34
CA ILE A 80 -5.43 -12.83 -2.70
C ILE A 80 -5.40 -12.71 -4.22
N THR A 81 -6.18 -11.79 -4.77
CA THR A 81 -6.12 -11.46 -6.19
C THR A 81 -5.16 -10.30 -6.40
N LEU A 82 -4.07 -10.53 -7.13
CA LEU A 82 -3.14 -9.50 -7.56
C LEU A 82 -3.57 -9.01 -8.94
N SER A 83 -4.02 -7.76 -9.02
CA SER A 83 -4.46 -7.11 -10.25
C SER A 83 -3.50 -5.97 -10.60
N TYR A 84 -2.87 -6.00 -11.76
CA TYR A 84 -1.92 -4.94 -12.15
C TYR A 84 -2.03 -4.52 -13.59
N ASN A 85 -1.71 -3.25 -13.85
CA ASN A 85 -1.55 -2.75 -15.20
C ASN A 85 -0.30 -3.40 -15.84
N PRO A 86 -0.38 -4.02 -17.03
CA PRO A 86 0.78 -4.64 -17.68
C PRO A 86 1.98 -3.70 -17.88
N LYS A 87 1.75 -2.38 -17.94
CA LYS A 87 2.81 -1.36 -18.03
C LYS A 87 3.48 -1.04 -16.68
N SER A 88 2.99 -1.63 -15.60
CA SER A 88 3.45 -1.39 -14.23
C SER A 88 3.38 -2.71 -13.43
N PRO A 89 4.15 -3.74 -13.83
CA PRO A 89 4.14 -5.01 -13.13
C PRO A 89 4.71 -4.87 -11.70
N PRO A 90 4.37 -5.79 -10.78
CA PRO A 90 4.69 -5.66 -9.36
C PRO A 90 6.20 -5.53 -9.07
N ASP A 91 7.02 -6.34 -9.75
CA ASP A 91 8.48 -6.31 -9.68
C ASP A 91 9.02 -4.93 -10.07
N PHE A 92 8.57 -4.40 -11.21
CA PHE A 92 8.95 -3.06 -11.68
C PHE A 92 8.57 -1.96 -10.68
N VAL A 93 7.35 -1.99 -10.13
CA VAL A 93 6.89 -0.98 -9.18
C VAL A 93 7.65 -1.08 -7.86
N LEU A 94 7.99 -2.27 -7.39
CA LEU A 94 8.67 -2.45 -6.09
C LEU A 94 10.19 -2.22 -6.19
N GLU A 95 10.81 -2.47 -7.34
CA GLU A 95 12.24 -2.27 -7.59
C GLU A 95 12.59 -0.89 -8.18
N LYS A 96 11.58 -0.06 -8.48
CA LYS A 96 11.85 1.31 -8.94
C LYS A 96 12.34 2.20 -7.80
N ARG A 97 13.27 3.10 -8.12
CA ARG A 97 13.69 4.18 -7.23
C ARG A 97 12.68 5.33 -7.29
N TYR A 98 12.11 5.65 -6.14
CA TYR A 98 11.23 6.82 -5.94
C TYR A 98 11.93 7.91 -5.14
N GLU A 99 11.48 9.15 -5.30
CA GLU A 99 11.95 10.31 -4.53
C GLU A 99 11.36 10.33 -3.11
N GLU A 100 10.12 9.88 -2.94
CA GLU A 100 9.46 9.77 -1.64
C GLU A 100 8.40 8.66 -1.59
N PHE A 101 7.94 8.31 -0.39
CA PHE A 101 6.82 7.38 -0.23
C PHE A 101 5.79 7.84 0.80
N THR A 102 4.51 7.53 0.53
CA THR A 102 3.39 7.73 1.43
C THR A 102 2.69 6.42 1.74
N ILE A 103 2.52 6.13 3.02
CA ILE A 103 1.68 5.04 3.50
C ILE A 103 0.37 5.64 4.00
N VAL A 104 -0.73 5.25 3.36
CA VAL A 104 -2.08 5.65 3.76
C VAL A 104 -2.68 4.52 4.59
N VAL A 105 -2.80 4.75 5.90
CA VAL A 105 -3.09 3.68 6.89
C VAL A 105 -4.56 3.34 7.04
N GLY A 106 -5.45 4.03 6.33
CA GLY A 106 -6.89 3.89 6.47
C GLY A 106 -7.65 5.18 6.61
N SER A 107 -8.96 5.07 6.81
CA SER A 107 -9.84 6.18 7.10
C SER A 107 -9.41 6.88 8.40
N PRO A 108 -9.74 8.18 8.56
CA PRO A 108 -9.53 8.87 9.84
C PRO A 108 -10.26 8.22 11.03
N GLU A 109 -11.28 7.40 10.78
CA GLU A 109 -12.02 6.67 11.80
C GLU A 109 -11.17 5.60 12.47
N VAL A 110 -10.07 5.14 11.85
CA VAL A 110 -9.10 4.25 12.52
C VAL A 110 -8.56 4.86 13.83
N LYS A 111 -8.66 6.17 14.03
CA LYS A 111 -8.37 6.81 15.33
C LYS A 111 -9.29 6.33 16.47
N THR A 112 -10.44 5.70 16.18
CA THR A 112 -11.28 5.08 17.20
C THR A 112 -10.59 3.88 17.83
N CYS A 113 -9.64 3.22 17.15
CA CYS A 113 -8.85 2.14 17.73
C CYS A 113 -8.12 2.51 19.01
N SER A 114 -7.74 3.78 19.20
CA SER A 114 -7.09 4.24 20.44
C SER A 114 -8.06 4.79 21.47
N LYS A 115 -9.34 4.98 21.13
CA LYS A 115 -10.36 5.57 21.99
C LYS A 115 -11.39 4.55 22.48
N ASN A 116 -11.98 3.80 21.56
CA ASN A 116 -12.92 2.73 21.82
C ASN A 116 -12.78 1.62 20.76
N PRO A 117 -11.99 0.57 21.04
CA PRO A 117 -11.78 -0.52 20.09
C PRO A 117 -13.06 -1.25 19.66
N ASP A 118 -14.09 -1.30 20.52
CA ASP A 118 -15.33 -2.02 20.26
C ASP A 118 -16.21 -1.33 19.19
N GLU A 119 -15.99 -0.04 18.95
CA GLU A 119 -16.68 0.74 17.90
C GLU A 119 -15.96 0.64 16.54
N PHE A 120 -14.76 0.06 16.50
CA PHE A 120 -14.00 -0.07 15.26
C PHE A 120 -14.49 -1.27 14.44
N LYS A 121 -14.85 -1.01 13.18
CA LYS A 121 -15.21 -2.07 12.24
C LYS A 121 -13.95 -2.79 11.74
N GLY A 122 -13.46 -3.75 12.53
CA GLY A 122 -12.27 -4.53 12.23
C GLY A 122 -11.47 -4.96 13.47
N SER A 123 -10.18 -5.24 13.29
CA SER A 123 -9.22 -5.52 14.36
C SER A 123 -8.09 -4.49 14.35
N CYS A 124 -8.03 -3.66 15.38
CA CYS A 124 -6.99 -2.65 15.56
C CYS A 124 -5.58 -3.27 15.65
N THR A 125 -5.46 -4.42 16.31
CA THR A 125 -4.20 -5.14 16.44
C THR A 125 -3.69 -5.62 15.08
N GLU A 126 -4.53 -6.34 14.33
CA GLU A 126 -4.15 -6.87 13.01
C GLU A 126 -3.86 -5.73 12.02
N ARG A 127 -4.62 -4.64 12.10
CA ARG A 127 -4.38 -3.46 11.26
C ARG A 127 -3.04 -2.81 11.57
N THR A 128 -2.70 -2.65 12.84
CA THR A 128 -1.42 -2.08 13.27
C THR A 128 -0.25 -2.95 12.81
N LEU A 129 -0.41 -4.27 12.87
CA LEU A 129 0.58 -5.22 12.35
C LEU A 129 0.74 -5.09 10.83
N ALA A 130 -0.35 -5.08 10.07
CA ALA A 130 -0.31 -4.92 8.61
C ALA A 130 0.35 -3.60 8.19
N VAL A 131 -0.01 -2.48 8.85
CA VAL A 131 0.63 -1.17 8.60
C VAL A 131 2.12 -1.22 8.92
N SER A 132 2.51 -1.88 10.00
CA SER A 132 3.92 -2.04 10.40
C SER A 132 4.71 -2.85 9.37
N GLU A 133 4.16 -3.98 8.89
CA GLU A 133 4.79 -4.83 7.88
C GLU A 133 4.97 -4.09 6.54
N VAL A 134 3.92 -3.44 6.05
CA VAL A 134 4.01 -2.59 4.85
C VAL A 134 5.04 -1.47 5.03
N THR A 135 5.06 -0.83 6.22
CA THR A 135 6.03 0.23 6.51
C THR A 135 7.46 -0.29 6.51
N LEU A 136 7.70 -1.47 7.09
CA LEU A 136 9.01 -2.10 7.14
C LEU A 136 9.47 -2.48 5.73
N LEU A 137 8.60 -3.10 4.94
CA LEU A 137 8.85 -3.47 3.55
C LEU A 137 9.27 -2.24 2.73
N VAL A 138 8.39 -1.23 2.66
CA VAL A 138 8.64 -0.03 1.84
C VAL A 138 9.88 0.72 2.32
N SER A 139 10.06 0.84 3.64
CA SER A 139 11.27 1.47 4.18
C SER A 139 12.54 0.70 3.83
N THR A 140 12.48 -0.63 3.76
CA THR A 140 13.64 -1.46 3.40
C THR A 140 14.00 -1.31 1.93
N LEU A 141 13.01 -1.25 1.03
CA LEU A 141 13.23 -0.95 -0.38
C LEU A 141 13.97 0.37 -0.55
N PHE A 142 13.55 1.42 0.16
CA PHE A 142 14.21 2.73 0.13
C PHE A 142 15.63 2.72 0.72
N LYS A 143 15.79 2.08 1.89
CA LYS A 143 17.10 1.97 2.55
C LYS A 143 18.12 1.26 1.67
N ARG A 144 17.72 0.24 0.91
CA ARG A 144 18.61 -0.48 -0.02
C ARG A 144 19.29 0.47 -1.01
N TYR A 145 18.54 1.42 -1.58
CA TYR A 145 19.09 2.39 -2.53
C TYR A 145 20.07 3.35 -1.87
N PHE A 146 19.69 3.96 -0.75
CA PHE A 146 20.56 4.92 -0.07
C PHE A 146 21.79 4.26 0.56
N TYR A 147 21.67 3.00 0.99
CA TYR A 147 22.81 2.22 1.44
C TYR A 147 23.81 1.98 0.30
N ALA A 148 23.33 1.53 -0.87
CA ALA A 148 24.18 1.34 -2.04
C ALA A 148 24.85 2.65 -2.48
N GLU A 149 24.11 3.77 -2.45
CA GLU A 149 24.63 5.11 -2.74
C GLU A 149 25.73 5.54 -1.75
N ALA A 150 25.55 5.29 -0.46
CA ALA A 150 26.57 5.60 0.56
C ALA A 150 27.83 4.74 0.43
N ILE A 151 27.69 3.44 0.15
CA ILE A 151 28.84 2.55 -0.09
C ILE A 151 29.61 3.00 -1.33
N ALA A 152 28.91 3.37 -2.42
CA ALA A 152 29.55 3.90 -3.62
C ALA A 152 30.32 5.22 -3.38
N ARG A 153 29.93 5.98 -2.35
CA ARG A 153 30.65 7.19 -1.89
C ARG A 153 31.82 6.90 -0.93
N GLY A 154 32.08 5.64 -0.62
CA GLY A 154 33.19 5.24 0.25
C GLY A 154 32.90 5.33 1.75
N LEU A 155 31.64 5.44 2.17
CA LEU A 155 31.28 5.39 3.59
C LEU A 155 31.50 3.99 4.16
N SER A 156 31.81 3.91 5.45
CA SER A 156 31.82 2.63 6.17
C SER A 156 30.42 2.01 6.22
N ASN A 157 30.33 0.71 6.48
CA ASN A 157 29.04 0.00 6.59
C ASN A 157 28.11 0.66 7.64
N GLU A 158 28.65 1.03 8.81
CA GLU A 158 27.87 1.67 9.88
C GLU A 158 27.36 3.05 9.47
N SER A 159 28.23 3.88 8.87
CA SER A 159 27.85 5.19 8.37
C SER A 159 26.85 5.10 7.21
N ALA A 160 27.00 4.10 6.33
CA ALA A 160 26.08 3.86 5.22
C ALA A 160 24.69 3.43 5.71
N LYS A 161 24.61 2.59 6.74
CA LYS A 161 23.33 2.24 7.39
C LYS A 161 22.64 3.44 8.01
N MET A 162 23.40 4.29 8.72
CA MET A 162 22.84 5.51 9.31
C MET A 162 22.34 6.49 8.25
N TYR A 163 23.15 6.72 7.21
CA TYR A 163 22.77 7.54 6.06
C TYR A 163 21.48 7.03 5.40
N ALA A 164 21.40 5.72 5.14
CA ALA A 164 20.22 5.11 4.53
C ALA A 164 18.97 5.27 5.40
N TYR A 165 19.11 5.13 6.72
CA TYR A 165 18.02 5.34 7.66
C TYR A 165 17.54 6.79 7.64
N GLU A 166 18.44 7.77 7.76
CA GLU A 166 18.10 9.19 7.78
C GLU A 166 17.42 9.64 6.48
N GLU A 167 17.99 9.27 5.33
CA GLU A 167 17.43 9.65 4.03
C GLU A 167 16.05 9.02 3.80
N THR A 168 15.85 7.79 4.25
CA THR A 168 14.53 7.12 4.18
C THR A 168 13.52 7.81 5.08
N MET A 169 13.87 8.13 6.32
CA MET A 169 12.94 8.77 7.26
C MET A 169 12.55 10.19 6.83
N LYS A 170 13.46 10.95 6.22
CA LYS A 170 13.16 12.29 5.65
C LYS A 170 12.10 12.25 4.55
N ARG A 171 11.96 11.13 3.84
CA ARG A 171 11.10 10.93 2.67
C ARG A 171 9.86 10.08 2.95
N ARG A 172 9.70 9.67 4.21
CA ARG A 172 8.57 8.86 4.67
C ARG A 172 7.41 9.76 5.07
N ASN A 173 6.25 9.54 4.47
CA ASN A 173 5.00 10.17 4.86
C ASN A 173 4.00 9.11 5.34
N ILE A 174 3.31 9.40 6.45
CA ILE A 174 2.14 8.64 6.90
C ILE A 174 0.92 9.55 6.89
N ARG A 175 -0.17 9.07 6.28
CA ARG A 175 -1.42 9.82 6.09
C ARG A 175 -2.64 8.93 6.36
N TYR A 176 -3.76 9.56 6.63
CA TYR A 176 -5.08 8.92 6.62
C TYR A 176 -5.76 9.17 5.27
N LEU A 177 -6.63 8.26 4.84
CA LEU A 177 -7.42 8.30 3.61
C LEU A 177 -8.57 9.32 3.71
N SER A 178 -8.21 10.57 3.96
CA SER A 178 -9.14 11.71 3.97
C SER A 178 -9.59 12.07 2.56
N LEU A 179 -10.61 12.94 2.45
CA LEU A 179 -11.07 13.47 1.16
C LEU A 179 -9.91 14.06 0.34
N LEU A 180 -9.04 14.84 0.98
CA LEU A 180 -7.90 15.48 0.34
C LEU A 180 -6.86 14.45 -0.15
N VAL A 181 -6.56 13.43 0.65
CA VAL A 181 -5.62 12.37 0.25
C VAL A 181 -6.18 11.55 -0.90
N LYS A 182 -7.48 11.21 -0.87
CA LYS A 182 -8.17 10.57 -2.01
C LYS A 182 -8.04 11.44 -3.27
N ALA A 183 -8.29 12.74 -3.17
CA ALA A 183 -8.13 13.66 -4.28
C ALA A 183 -6.67 13.72 -4.80
N GLN A 184 -5.68 13.77 -3.91
CA GLN A 184 -4.26 13.75 -4.28
C GLN A 184 -3.87 12.46 -5.03
N VAL A 185 -4.36 11.30 -4.58
CA VAL A 185 -4.16 10.03 -5.29
C VAL A 185 -4.84 10.04 -6.65
N GLY A 186 -6.09 10.51 -6.73
CA GLY A 186 -6.84 10.59 -7.98
C GLY A 186 -6.22 11.55 -9.01
N LEU A 187 -5.61 12.64 -8.55
CA LEU A 187 -4.87 13.60 -9.37
C LEU A 187 -3.45 13.13 -9.75
N GLY A 188 -2.98 12.01 -9.19
CA GLY A 188 -1.61 11.54 -9.43
C GLY A 188 -0.53 12.30 -8.66
N LEU A 189 -0.89 13.09 -7.65
CA LEU A 189 0.07 13.74 -6.74
C LEU A 189 0.70 12.74 -5.77
N ILE A 190 -0.06 11.70 -5.39
CA ILE A 190 0.43 10.53 -4.67
C ILE A 190 0.27 9.32 -5.59
N GLY A 191 1.30 8.48 -5.65
CA GLY A 191 1.31 7.29 -6.48
C GLY A 191 1.59 7.62 -7.94
N ASN A 192 2.82 7.99 -8.23
CA ASN A 192 3.33 8.36 -9.55
C ASN A 192 4.81 7.94 -9.69
N GLU A 193 5.44 8.32 -10.79
CA GLU A 193 6.82 7.95 -11.13
C GLU A 193 7.91 8.40 -10.15
N LYS A 194 7.60 9.36 -9.29
CA LYS A 194 8.51 9.90 -8.26
C LYS A 194 8.04 9.59 -6.85
N HIS A 195 6.78 9.20 -6.67
CA HIS A 195 6.14 9.05 -5.37
C HIS A 195 5.44 7.71 -5.25
N LEU A 196 6.02 6.79 -4.46
CA LEU A 196 5.36 5.55 -4.11
C LEU A 196 4.24 5.79 -3.09
N GLY A 197 2.99 5.58 -3.48
CA GLY A 197 1.83 5.54 -2.60
C GLY A 197 1.41 4.09 -2.32
N VAL A 198 1.35 3.72 -1.05
CA VAL A 198 0.73 2.45 -0.61
C VAL A 198 -0.52 2.76 0.21
N ILE A 199 -1.67 2.30 -0.27
CA ILE A 199 -2.97 2.56 0.37
C ILE A 199 -3.50 1.28 1.00
N ILE A 200 -3.79 1.33 2.29
CA ILE A 200 -4.30 0.20 3.07
C ILE A 200 -5.79 0.43 3.35
N MET A 201 -6.63 -0.45 2.79
CA MET A 201 -8.09 -0.40 2.89
C MET A 201 -8.62 -1.70 3.51
N GLY A 202 -9.14 -1.61 4.73
CA GLY A 202 -9.80 -2.70 5.43
C GLY A 202 -11.33 -2.59 5.42
N PRO A 203 -12.01 -3.33 6.31
CA PRO A 203 -13.47 -3.38 6.39
C PRO A 203 -14.12 -2.01 6.69
N ALA A 204 -13.43 -1.17 7.47
CA ALA A 204 -13.83 0.20 7.79
C ALA A 204 -13.86 1.10 6.55
N GLU A 205 -13.02 0.83 5.55
CA GLU A 205 -12.98 1.57 4.27
C GLU A 205 -13.91 0.97 3.21
N GLY A 206 -14.67 -0.08 3.54
CA GLY A 206 -15.60 -0.74 2.63
C GLY A 206 -14.95 -1.83 1.77
N ALA A 207 -13.76 -2.31 2.11
CA ALA A 207 -13.16 -3.46 1.42
C ALA A 207 -14.01 -4.72 1.67
N ASN A 208 -14.43 -5.37 0.58
CA ASN A 208 -15.30 -6.54 0.57
C ASN A 208 -14.64 -7.80 -0.02
N GLU A 209 -13.46 -7.63 -0.60
CA GLU A 209 -12.61 -8.66 -1.19
C GLU A 209 -11.18 -8.52 -0.65
N THR A 210 -10.35 -9.55 -0.87
CA THR A 210 -8.92 -9.55 -0.54
C THR A 210 -8.14 -9.46 -1.85
N SER A 211 -7.51 -8.31 -2.10
CA SER A 211 -6.86 -8.01 -3.37
C SER A 211 -5.77 -6.96 -3.25
N ILE A 212 -4.72 -7.12 -4.05
CA ILE A 212 -3.68 -6.12 -4.27
C ILE A 212 -3.90 -5.53 -5.66
N ILE A 213 -4.01 -4.20 -5.76
CA ILE A 213 -4.22 -3.50 -7.02
C ILE A 213 -3.02 -2.58 -7.28
N ILE A 214 -2.39 -2.75 -8.45
CA ILE A 214 -1.31 -1.88 -8.96
C ILE A 214 -1.81 -1.20 -10.24
N PRO A 215 -2.58 -0.10 -10.11
CA PRO A 215 -3.28 0.49 -11.25
C PRO A 215 -2.36 1.25 -12.21
N ARG A 216 -1.21 1.71 -11.69
CA ARG A 216 -0.18 2.43 -12.42
C ARG A 216 1.10 2.43 -11.59
N GLU A 217 2.16 2.89 -12.22
CA GLU A 217 3.46 3.05 -11.58
C GLU A 217 3.39 3.94 -10.32
N GLY A 218 4.04 3.47 -9.26
CA GLY A 218 4.11 4.17 -7.98
C GLY A 218 2.86 4.05 -7.12
N LEU A 219 1.80 3.36 -7.53
CA LEU A 219 0.61 3.19 -6.68
C LEU A 219 0.32 1.72 -6.40
N ILE A 220 0.22 1.37 -5.12
CA ILE A 220 -0.19 0.05 -4.65
C ILE A 220 -1.38 0.23 -3.71
N ILE A 221 -2.42 -0.58 -3.89
CA ILE A 221 -3.63 -0.55 -3.06
C ILE A 221 -3.85 -1.95 -2.51
N LEU A 222 -3.87 -2.05 -1.19
CA LEU A 222 -4.16 -3.25 -0.41
C LEU A 222 -5.63 -3.17 0.04
N LYS A 223 -6.46 -4.11 -0.39
CA LYS A 223 -7.88 -4.17 -0.04
C LYS A 223 -8.13 -5.48 0.67
N GLY A 224 -8.25 -5.45 1.99
CA GLY A 224 -8.51 -6.64 2.80
C GLY A 224 -9.95 -6.71 3.28
N LYS A 225 -10.64 -7.81 2.96
CA LYS A 225 -11.98 -8.14 3.52
C LYS A 225 -11.97 -8.23 5.06
N SER A 226 -10.81 -8.47 5.66
CA SER A 226 -10.53 -8.36 7.10
C SER A 226 -9.17 -7.72 7.34
N ASP A 227 -8.93 -7.12 8.52
CA ASP A 227 -7.59 -6.60 8.84
C ASP A 227 -6.53 -7.71 8.92
N SER A 228 -6.92 -8.96 9.26
CA SER A 228 -6.00 -10.10 9.18
C SER A 228 -5.60 -10.46 7.75
N SER A 229 -6.48 -10.21 6.76
CA SER A 229 -6.16 -10.40 5.35
C SER A 229 -5.23 -9.32 4.80
N LEU A 230 -5.30 -8.08 5.33
CA LEU A 230 -4.33 -7.01 5.00
C LEU A 230 -2.90 -7.41 5.35
N ARG A 231 -2.74 -8.12 6.46
CA ARG A 231 -1.44 -8.66 6.86
C ARG A 231 -0.94 -9.71 5.86
N ALA A 232 -1.81 -10.62 5.43
CA ALA A 232 -1.48 -11.60 4.39
C ALA A 232 -1.09 -10.94 3.05
N GLU A 233 -1.70 -9.81 2.70
CA GLU A 233 -1.32 -9.01 1.52
C GLU A 233 0.07 -8.38 1.66
N ALA A 234 0.44 -7.88 2.84
CA ALA A 234 1.78 -7.38 3.11
C ALA A 234 2.84 -8.47 2.90
N ILE A 235 2.59 -9.68 3.44
CA ILE A 235 3.46 -10.84 3.25
C ILE A 235 3.58 -11.25 1.78
N LEU A 236 2.48 -11.19 1.01
CA LEU A 236 2.55 -11.43 -0.44
C LEU A 236 3.47 -10.41 -1.12
N LEU A 237 3.38 -9.12 -0.78
CA LEU A 237 4.30 -8.11 -1.33
C LEU A 237 5.76 -8.42 -0.97
N GLU A 238 6.05 -8.81 0.27
CA GLU A 238 7.40 -9.21 0.70
C GLU A 238 7.93 -10.37 -0.15
N ASN A 239 7.09 -11.39 -0.37
CA ASN A 239 7.44 -12.54 -1.20
C ASN A 239 7.74 -12.15 -2.65
N LEU A 240 6.95 -11.23 -3.23
CA LEU A 240 7.15 -10.76 -4.62
C LEU A 240 8.49 -10.03 -4.82
N VAL A 241 9.05 -9.38 -3.79
CA VAL A 241 10.39 -8.75 -3.86
C VAL A 241 11.52 -9.65 -3.38
N GLY A 242 11.23 -10.88 -2.98
CA GLY A 242 12.22 -11.79 -2.40
C GLY A 242 12.78 -11.31 -1.06
N LEU A 243 12.03 -10.51 -0.31
CA LEU A 243 12.37 -10.13 1.07
C LEU A 243 11.60 -11.03 2.04
N GLN A 244 12.25 -11.45 3.12
CA GLN A 244 11.60 -12.19 4.21
C GLN A 244 11.95 -11.51 5.53
N PHE A 245 10.95 -10.91 6.18
CA PHE A 245 11.11 -10.26 7.48
C PHE A 245 10.48 -11.06 8.64
N SER A 246 9.78 -12.16 8.31
CA SER A 246 9.00 -13.01 9.21
C SER A 246 9.59 -14.40 9.39
#